data_AF-A0A356E8J7-F1
#
_entry.id   AF-A0A356E8J7-F1
#
_cell.length_a   1.000
_cell.length_b   1.000
_cell.length_c   1.000
_cell.angle_alpha   90.00
_cell.angle_beta   90.00
_cell.angle_gamma   90.00
#
_symmetry.space_group_name_H-M   'P 1'
#
loop_
_entity.id
_entity.type
_entity.pdbx_description
1 polymer ?
#
loop_
_entity_poly.entity_id
_entity_poly.type
_entity_poly.pdbx_seq_one_letter_code
_entity_poly.pdbx_strand_id
1 'polypeptide(L)'
;LLTDYTREEWDEMDRFLDHWRDMTFSYAAVKQLEGKYLVQNRVTGEIYESAQFLYLLVAASLFSKYPAETRLDYVRRFYDAVSTFKISLP
;
A
#
# COMPACT_ATOMS: atom_id res chain seq x y z
N LEU A 1 -9.43 -9.39 -1.57
CA LEU A 1 -9.16 -8.62 -0.33
C LEU A 1 -10.35 -8.53 0.60
N LEU A 2 -11.51 -8.01 0.17
CA LEU A 2 -12.71 -7.88 1.05
C LEU A 2 -13.23 -9.22 1.61
N THR A 3 -12.99 -10.33 0.91
CA THR A 3 -13.30 -11.69 1.37
C THR A 3 -12.17 -12.34 2.15
N ASP A 4 -10.96 -11.78 2.08
CA ASP A 4 -9.74 -12.38 2.64
C ASP A 4 -9.43 -11.83 4.04
N TYR A 5 -9.84 -10.59 4.31
CA TYR A 5 -9.64 -9.87 5.57
C TYR A 5 -10.97 -9.48 6.21
N THR A 6 -11.09 -9.68 7.52
CA THR A 6 -12.25 -9.22 8.29
C THR A 6 -12.20 -7.70 8.53
N ARG A 7 -13.30 -7.14 9.04
CA ARG A 7 -13.35 -5.71 9.37
C ARG A 7 -12.29 -5.32 10.41
N GLU A 8 -12.10 -6.17 11.41
CA GLU A 8 -11.16 -5.95 12.51
C GLU A 8 -9.71 -5.95 12.01
N GLU A 9 -9.40 -6.81 11.03
CA GLU A 9 -8.07 -6.82 10.41
C GLU A 9 -7.84 -5.60 9.52
N TRP A 10 -8.88 -5.07 8.87
CA TRP A 10 -8.78 -3.77 8.21
C TRP A 10 -8.50 -2.64 9.20
N ASP A 11 -9.19 -2.62 10.33
CA ASP A 11 -8.96 -1.63 11.38
C ASP A 11 -7.57 -1.79 12.05
N GLU A 12 -6.97 -2.98 12.03
CA GLU A 12 -5.57 -3.21 12.41
C GLU A 12 -4.60 -2.70 11.34
N MET A 13 -4.84 -3.02 10.07
CA MET A 13 -3.99 -2.56 8.97
C MET A 13 -3.99 -1.03 8.80
N ASP A 14 -5.11 -0.37 9.08
CA ASP A 14 -5.19 1.10 9.08
C ASP A 14 -4.23 1.72 10.08
N ARG A 15 -4.00 1.06 11.23
CA ARG A 15 -3.02 1.50 12.24
C ARG A 15 -1.56 1.33 11.80
N PHE A 16 -1.29 0.62 10.70
CA PHE A 16 0.05 0.53 10.14
C PHE A 16 0.38 1.75 9.29
N LEU A 17 -0.63 2.41 8.73
CA LEU A 17 -0.44 3.51 7.80
C LEU A 17 0.23 4.71 8.46
N ASP A 18 1.21 5.25 7.75
CA ASP A 18 1.85 6.52 8.06
C ASP A 18 1.80 7.42 6.81
N HIS A 19 0.73 8.18 6.69
CA HIS A 19 0.51 9.09 5.56
C HIS A 19 1.57 10.19 5.43
N TRP A 20 2.35 10.48 6.48
CA TRP A 20 3.46 11.42 6.37
C TRP A 20 4.61 10.92 5.51
N ARG A 21 4.69 9.60 5.26
CA ARG A 21 5.67 9.04 4.32
C ARG A 21 5.46 9.54 2.89
N ASP A 22 4.26 9.99 2.53
CA ASP A 22 4.02 10.62 1.22
C ASP A 22 4.84 11.92 1.05
N MET A 23 5.22 12.58 2.14
CA MET A 23 6.05 13.79 2.11
C MET A 23 7.55 13.50 1.96
N THR A 24 7.95 12.23 1.97
CA THR A 24 9.35 11.82 1.79
C THR A 24 9.72 11.57 0.32
N PHE A 25 8.74 11.63 -0.59
CA PHE A 25 8.98 11.49 -2.01
C PHE A 25 9.63 12.72 -2.62
N SER A 26 10.56 12.48 -3.54
CA SER A 26 11.00 13.52 -4.47
C SER A 26 9.91 13.83 -5.50
N TYR A 27 9.95 15.02 -6.09
CA TYR A 27 9.01 15.40 -7.15
C TYR A 27 8.98 14.39 -8.31
N ALA A 28 10.14 13.91 -8.75
CA ALA A 28 10.23 12.92 -9.81
C ALA A 28 9.53 11.60 -9.45
N ALA A 29 9.65 11.16 -8.18
CA ALA A 29 8.96 9.96 -7.70
C ALA A 29 7.44 10.16 -7.69
N VAL A 30 6.95 11.32 -7.24
CA VAL A 30 5.52 11.65 -7.28
C VAL A 30 4.99 11.62 -8.72
N LYS A 31 5.75 12.15 -9.70
CA LYS A 31 5.36 12.09 -11.12
C LYS A 31 5.32 10.68 -11.70
N GLN A 32 6.18 9.77 -11.24
CA GLN A 32 6.05 8.35 -11.61
C GLN A 32 4.79 7.73 -10.98
N LEU A 33 4.52 8.00 -9.71
CA LEU A 33 3.35 7.49 -9.00
C LEU A 33 2.06 7.93 -9.68
N GLU A 34 1.87 9.24 -9.87
CA GLU A 34 0.74 9.84 -10.57
C GLU A 34 0.59 9.26 -11.99
N GLY A 35 1.70 9.15 -12.73
CA GLY A 35 1.66 8.76 -14.13
C GLY A 35 1.42 7.27 -14.37
N LYS A 36 1.86 6.37 -13.49
CA LYS A 36 1.92 4.93 -13.80
C LYS A 36 1.39 4.00 -12.73
N TYR A 37 1.49 4.38 -11.45
CA TYR A 37 1.28 3.43 -10.36
C TYR A 37 -0.05 3.61 -9.64
N LEU A 38 -0.47 4.85 -9.36
CA LEU A 38 -1.74 5.09 -8.67
C LEU A 38 -2.91 4.65 -9.55
N VAL A 39 -3.86 3.94 -8.94
CA VAL A 39 -5.14 3.58 -9.56
C VAL A 39 -5.85 4.85 -10.02
N GLN A 40 -6.15 4.87 -11.32
CA GLN A 40 -6.64 6.06 -11.99
C GLN A 40 -7.54 5.73 -13.16
N ASN A 41 -8.42 6.67 -13.49
CA ASN A 41 -9.12 6.68 -14.77
C ASN A 41 -8.23 7.34 -15.82
N ARG A 42 -7.78 6.56 -16.80
CA ARG A 42 -6.88 7.03 -17.87
C ARG A 42 -7.52 7.99 -18.86
N VAL A 43 -8.86 8.08 -18.91
CA VAL A 43 -9.60 8.97 -19.80
C VAL A 43 -9.85 10.31 -19.13
N THR A 44 -10.31 10.31 -17.87
CA THR A 44 -10.64 11.55 -17.14
C THR A 44 -9.44 12.14 -16.38
N GLY A 45 -8.42 11.33 -16.09
CA GLY A 45 -7.28 11.71 -15.25
C GLY A 45 -7.59 11.67 -13.75
N GLU A 46 -8.76 11.17 -13.35
CA GLU A 46 -9.12 11.07 -11.93
C GLU A 46 -8.27 10.02 -11.22
N ILE A 47 -7.67 10.40 -10.09
CA ILE A 47 -6.85 9.53 -9.23
C ILE A 47 -7.70 9.08 -8.03
N TYR A 48 -7.67 7.78 -7.73
CA TYR A 48 -8.55 7.18 -6.71
C TYR A 48 -7.85 6.78 -5.41
N GLU A 49 -6.52 6.85 -5.35
CA GLU A 49 -5.76 6.44 -4.17
C GLU A 49 -4.50 7.29 -3.95
N SER A 50 -3.91 7.13 -2.75
CA SER A 50 -2.61 7.69 -2.37
C SER A 50 -1.55 6.60 -2.28
N ALA A 51 -0.27 6.98 -2.17
CA ALA A 51 0.83 6.02 -2.21
C ALA A 51 0.84 5.06 -1.02
N GLN A 52 0.42 5.50 0.18
CA GLN A 52 0.35 4.60 1.33
C GLN A 52 -0.69 3.50 1.17
N PHE A 53 -1.85 3.81 0.58
CA PHE A 53 -2.83 2.78 0.26
C PHE A 53 -2.29 1.79 -0.76
N LEU A 54 -1.60 2.26 -1.81
CA LEU A 54 -0.94 1.39 -2.78
C LEU A 54 0.00 0.40 -2.08
N TYR A 55 0.90 0.87 -1.22
CA TYR A 55 1.86 -0.01 -0.54
C TYR A 55 1.19 -1.02 0.38
N LEU A 56 0.21 -0.59 1.18
CA LEU A 56 -0.50 -1.47 2.10
C LEU A 56 -1.31 -2.51 1.34
N LEU A 57 -2.01 -2.13 0.27
CA LEU A 57 -2.86 -3.04 -0.51
C LEU A 57 -2.03 -4.03 -1.34
N VAL A 58 -0.84 -3.64 -1.81
CA VAL A 58 0.12 -4.58 -2.40
C VAL A 58 0.56 -5.60 -1.35
N ALA A 59 0.96 -5.15 -0.16
CA ALA A 59 1.34 -6.05 0.94
C ALA A 59 0.20 -7.02 1.29
N ALA A 60 -1.01 -6.49 1.51
CA ALA A 60 -2.19 -7.27 1.83
C ALA A 60 -2.53 -8.30 0.75
N SER A 61 -2.35 -7.96 -0.54
CA SER A 61 -2.59 -8.87 -1.65
C SER A 61 -1.57 -10.00 -1.73
N LEU A 62 -0.28 -9.70 -1.54
CA LEU A 62 0.79 -10.70 -1.62
C LEU A 62 0.71 -11.74 -0.49
N PHE A 63 0.30 -11.32 0.71
CA PHE A 63 0.26 -12.17 1.90
C PHE A 63 -1.15 -12.64 2.27
N SER A 64 -2.16 -12.41 1.43
CA SER A 64 -3.57 -12.69 1.78
C SER A 64 -3.89 -14.16 2.09
N LYS A 65 -3.04 -15.09 1.65
CA LYS A 65 -3.20 -16.54 1.83
C LYS A 65 -2.27 -17.14 2.89
N TYR A 66 -1.53 -16.30 3.63
CA TYR A 66 -0.74 -16.75 4.77
C TYR A 66 -1.65 -17.10 5.97
N PRO A 67 -1.18 -17.93 6.93
CA PRO A 67 -1.93 -18.23 8.15
C PRO A 67 -2.33 -16.95 8.90
N ALA A 68 -3.55 -16.91 9.44
CA ALA A 68 -4.12 -15.72 10.07
C ALA A 68 -3.27 -15.21 11.24
N GLU A 69 -2.59 -16.13 11.94
CA GLU A 69 -1.72 -15.85 13.09
C GLU A 69 -0.48 -15.02 12.72
N THR A 70 -0.05 -15.06 11.46
CA THR A 70 1.19 -14.41 11.02
C THR A 70 1.00 -13.43 9.85
N ARG A 71 -0.11 -13.50 9.11
CA ARG A 71 -0.29 -12.71 7.89
C ARG A 71 -0.18 -11.21 8.11
N LEU A 72 -0.73 -10.67 9.20
CA LEU A 72 -0.68 -9.23 9.47
C LEU A 72 0.72 -8.75 9.86
N ASP A 73 1.54 -9.61 10.49
CA ASP A 73 2.97 -9.29 10.73
C ASP A 73 3.72 -9.15 9.41
N TYR A 74 3.52 -10.07 8.47
CA TYR A 74 4.11 -9.99 7.14
C TYR A 74 3.62 -8.76 6.37
N VAL A 75 2.32 -8.47 6.39
CA VAL A 75 1.74 -7.27 5.76
C VAL A 75 2.41 -6.01 6.32
N ARG A 76 2.49 -5.85 7.64
CA ARG A 76 3.11 -4.69 8.28
C ARG A 76 4.58 -4.55 7.91
N ARG A 77 5.37 -5.62 8.06
CA ARG A 77 6.81 -5.58 7.79
C ARG A 77 7.12 -5.29 6.33
N PHE A 78 6.32 -5.85 5.42
CA PHE A 78 6.46 -5.58 4.00
C PHE A 78 6.07 -4.14 3.67
N TYR A 79 4.91 -3.68 4.16
CA TYR A 79 4.47 -2.28 4.04
C TYR A 79 5.57 -1.32 4.51
N ASP A 80 6.15 -1.55 5.70
CA ASP A 80 7.24 -0.72 6.22
C ASP A 80 8.48 -0.76 5.32
N ALA A 81 8.85 -1.93 4.80
CA ALA A 81 10.01 -2.06 3.92
C ALA A 81 9.84 -1.29 2.60
N VAL A 82 8.68 -1.37 1.96
CA VAL A 82 8.45 -0.72 0.65
C VAL A 82 8.14 0.78 0.79
N SER A 83 7.36 1.18 1.80
CA SER A 83 7.01 2.60 2.03
C SER A 83 8.16 3.43 2.62
N THR A 84 9.21 2.78 3.13
CA THR A 84 10.48 3.42 3.51
C THR A 84 11.62 3.12 2.54
N PHE A 85 11.29 2.66 1.33
CA PHE A 85 12.21 2.48 0.20
C PHE A 85 13.38 1.51 0.44
N LYS A 86 13.25 0.59 1.41
CA LYS A 86 14.22 -0.49 1.64
C LYS A 86 14.15 -1.57 0.56
N ILE A 87 12.96 -1.75 -0.03
CA ILE A 87 12.71 -2.67 -1.14
C ILE A 87 11.99 -1.87 -2.23
N SER A 88 12.50 -1.96 -3.46
CA SER A 88 11.81 -1.42 -4.65
C SER A 88 11.01 -2.52 -5.32
N LEU A 89 9.78 -2.19 -5.71
CA LEU A 89 8.94 -3.06 -6.53
C LEU A 89 9.02 -2.60 -8.01
N PRO A 90 8.95 -3.53 -8.96
CA PRO A 90 8.94 -3.21 -10.39
C PRO A 90 7.63 -2.49 -10.80
#